data_AF-A0A9N9KM31-F1
#
_entry.id   AF-A0A9N9KM31-F1
#
_cell.length_a   1.000
_cell.length_b   1.000
_cell.length_c   1.000
_cell.angle_alpha   90.00
_cell.angle_beta   90.00
_cell.angle_gamma   90.00
#
_symmetry.space_group_name_H-M   'P 1'
#
loop_
_entity.id
_entity.type
_entity.pdbx_description
1 polymer ?
#
loop_
_entity_poly.entity_id
_entity_poly.type
_entity_poly.pdbx_seq_one_letter_code
_entity_poly.pdbx_strand_id
1 'polypeptide(L)'
;DCGWGFLNNSSLKITLDTCKNLNHIFIYESNRIAPKIILSIPEKCTSIKTIKIQNCKQITDKIVNQLLSKYPKIKINKIEVDLQNEDDIASQIIEDIFDED
;
A
#
# COMPACT_ATOMS: atom_id res chain seq x y z
N ASP A 1 -10.82 5.91 13.37
CA ASP A 1 -9.91 6.63 12.46
C ASP A 1 -8.60 6.93 13.20
N CYS A 2 -7.72 5.95 13.25
CA CYS A 2 -6.47 6.06 14.00
C CYS A 2 -5.44 6.68 13.05
N GLY A 3 -5.15 7.98 13.19
CA GLY A 3 -3.86 8.67 12.97
C GLY A 3 -2.86 8.33 11.86
N TRP A 4 -3.13 7.45 10.88
CA TRP A 4 -2.12 7.07 9.87
C TRP A 4 -2.02 8.08 8.71
N GLY A 5 -2.91 9.08 8.66
CA GLY A 5 -2.87 10.21 7.73
C GLY A 5 -1.62 11.13 7.83
N PHE A 6 -0.77 10.90 8.84
CA PHE A 6 0.51 11.61 8.99
C PHE A 6 1.65 11.00 8.19
N LEU A 7 1.58 9.73 7.78
CA LEU A 7 2.67 9.10 7.02
C LEU A 7 2.71 9.69 5.60
N ASN A 8 3.74 10.48 5.33
CA ASN A 8 3.98 11.14 4.06
C ASN A 8 5.41 10.87 3.55
N ASN A 9 5.71 11.34 2.35
CA ASN A 9 7.02 11.15 1.73
C ASN A 9 8.18 11.64 2.60
N SER A 10 8.02 12.78 3.27
CA SER A 10 9.06 13.39 4.09
C SER A 10 9.30 12.59 5.36
N SER A 11 8.24 12.22 6.09
CA SER A 11 8.37 11.42 7.31
C SER A 11 8.95 10.04 7.01
N LEU A 12 8.50 9.38 5.93
CA LEU A 12 9.04 8.08 5.53
C LEU A 12 10.51 8.20 5.12
N LYS A 13 10.89 9.23 4.36
CA LYS A 13 12.28 9.46 3.97
C LYS A 13 13.20 9.62 5.19
N ILE A 14 12.79 10.42 6.18
CA ILE A 14 13.54 10.58 7.43
C ILE A 14 13.72 9.23 8.12
N THR A 15 12.64 8.44 8.25
CA THR A 15 12.72 7.09 8.84
C THR A 15 13.72 6.19 8.11
N LEU A 16 13.73 6.18 6.77
CA LEU A 16 14.68 5.39 5.98
C LEU A 16 16.12 5.92 6.06
N ASP A 17 16.27 7.22 6.26
CA ASP A 17 17.58 7.85 6.45
C ASP A 17 18.15 7.58 7.86
N THR A 18 17.31 7.42 8.89
CA THR A 18 17.72 7.13 10.27
C THR A 18 17.83 5.63 10.56
N CYS A 19 16.87 4.82 10.12
CA CYS A 19 16.75 3.41 10.49
C CYS A 19 17.36 2.47 9.44
N LYS A 20 18.69 2.34 9.43
CA LYS A 20 19.41 1.50 8.43
C LYS A 20 19.20 -0.01 8.59
N ASN A 21 18.87 -0.46 9.80
CA ASN A 21 18.68 -1.88 10.14
C ASN A 21 17.21 -2.31 10.15
N LEU A 22 16.35 -1.57 9.44
CA LEU A 22 14.93 -1.89 9.38
C LEU A 22 14.72 -3.25 8.70
N ASN A 23 14.12 -4.20 9.40
CA ASN A 23 13.83 -5.55 8.87
C ASN A 23 12.40 -5.64 8.31
N HIS A 24 11.46 -4.88 8.87
CA HIS A 24 10.05 -4.92 8.49
C HIS A 24 9.47 -3.51 8.44
N ILE A 25 8.68 -3.22 7.41
CA ILE A 25 7.91 -1.99 7.30
C ILE A 25 6.47 -2.29 6.91
N PHE A 26 5.55 -1.55 7.52
CA PHE A 26 4.11 -1.66 7.28
C PHE A 26 3.60 -0.29 6.88
N ILE A 27 2.91 -0.22 5.76
CA ILE A 27 2.35 1.00 5.19
C ILE A 27 0.87 0.74 4.96
N TYR A 28 0.01 1.50 5.64
CA TYR A 28 -1.44 1.31 5.63
C TYR A 28 -2.12 2.64 5.30
N GLU A 29 -3.13 2.60 4.43
CA GLU A 29 -3.99 3.73 4.03
C GLU A 29 -3.23 5.02 3.67
N SER A 30 -2.00 4.88 3.20
CA SER A 30 -1.09 6.00 3.00
C SER A 30 -1.15 6.50 1.56
N ASN A 31 -2.25 7.18 1.23
CA ASN A 31 -2.47 7.78 -0.10
C ASN A 31 -1.63 9.05 -0.36
N ARG A 32 -0.68 9.39 0.51
CA ARG A 32 0.24 10.55 0.34
C ARG A 32 1.67 10.12 0.02
N ILE A 33 1.91 8.81 -0.07
CA ILE A 33 3.22 8.25 -0.35
C ILE A 33 3.36 7.98 -1.83
N ALA A 34 4.38 8.60 -2.43
CA ALA A 34 4.70 8.43 -3.82
C ALA A 34 5.40 7.08 -4.04
N PRO A 35 5.10 6.36 -5.14
CA PRO A 35 5.75 5.10 -5.48
C PRO A 35 7.28 5.12 -5.41
N LYS A 36 7.89 6.23 -5.84
CA LYS A 36 9.36 6.42 -5.81
C LYS A 36 9.96 6.24 -4.41
N ILE A 37 9.24 6.61 -3.35
CA ILE A 37 9.74 6.45 -1.98
C ILE A 37 9.73 4.98 -1.58
N ILE A 38 8.70 4.22 -1.98
CA ILE A 38 8.63 2.77 -1.73
C ILE A 38 9.78 2.04 -2.43
N LEU A 39 10.07 2.41 -3.69
CA LEU A 39 11.18 1.85 -4.46
C LEU A 39 12.55 2.09 -3.79
N SER A 40 12.69 3.17 -3.02
CA SER A 40 13.93 3.49 -2.31
C SER A 40 14.12 2.77 -0.97
N ILE A 41 13.10 2.09 -0.44
CA ILE A 41 13.18 1.40 0.87
C ILE A 41 14.33 0.39 0.89
N PRO A 42 14.46 -0.53 -0.08
CA PRO A 42 15.54 -1.51 -0.06
C PRO A 42 16.93 -0.94 -0.33
N GLU A 43 17.00 0.24 -0.97
CA GLU A 43 18.26 0.96 -1.20
C GLU A 43 18.81 1.57 0.09
N LYS A 44 17.91 2.06 0.95
CA LYS A 44 18.24 2.75 2.20
C LYS A 44 18.37 1.79 3.39
N CYS A 45 17.59 0.72 3.40
CA CYS A 45 17.52 -0.27 4.47
C CYS A 45 17.90 -1.65 3.90
N THR A 46 19.19 -1.92 3.78
CA THR A 46 19.69 -3.16 3.12
C THR A 46 19.35 -4.44 3.87
N SER A 47 18.98 -4.33 5.15
CA SER A 47 18.52 -5.46 5.98
C SER A 47 17.01 -5.71 5.91
N ILE A 48 16.28 -4.99 5.04
CA ILE A 48 14.83 -5.17 4.91
C ILE A 48 14.50 -6.58 4.42
N LYS A 49 13.56 -7.22 5.11
CA LYS A 49 13.07 -8.57 4.82
C LYS A 49 11.61 -8.56 4.40
N THR A 50 10.83 -7.61 4.90
CA THR A 50 9.39 -7.55 4.60
C THR A 50 8.89 -6.14 4.41
N ILE A 51 8.12 -5.94 3.33
CA ILE A 51 7.37 -4.72 3.06
C ILE A 51 5.90 -5.11 2.96
N LYS A 52 5.07 -4.63 3.89
CA LYS A 52 3.61 -4.79 3.82
C LYS A 52 2.96 -3.47 3.40
N ILE A 53 2.09 -3.55 2.41
CA ILE A 53 1.38 -2.42 1.81
C ILE A 53 -0.11 -2.74 1.88
N GLN A 54 -0.88 -1.94 2.59
CA GLN A 54 -2.31 -2.17 2.77
C GLN A 54 -3.10 -0.92 2.43
N ASN A 55 -4.15 -1.06 1.61
CA ASN A 55 -5.06 0.03 1.23
C ASN A 55 -4.35 1.30 0.71
N CYS A 56 -3.20 1.15 0.04
CA CYS A 56 -2.42 2.26 -0.50
C CYS A 56 -2.64 2.40 -2.00
N LYS A 57 -3.64 3.20 -2.40
CA LYS A 57 -4.13 3.30 -3.79
C LYS A 57 -3.07 3.76 -4.80
N GLN A 58 -2.09 4.56 -4.37
CA GLN A 58 -0.99 5.00 -5.24
C GLN A 58 0.06 3.91 -5.51
N ILE A 59 0.10 2.84 -4.72
CA ILE A 59 1.10 1.77 -4.86
C ILE A 59 0.50 0.62 -5.67
N THR A 60 0.60 0.77 -6.99
CA THR A 60 0.05 -0.18 -7.95
C THR A 60 0.88 -1.46 -8.06
N ASP A 61 0.31 -2.51 -8.66
CA ASP A 61 1.01 -3.79 -8.84
C ASP A 61 2.24 -3.67 -9.73
N LYS A 62 2.25 -2.68 -10.64
CA LYS A 62 3.45 -2.33 -11.42
C LYS A 62 4.63 -1.98 -10.50
N ILE A 63 4.38 -1.22 -9.44
CA ILE A 63 5.41 -0.81 -8.48
C ILE A 63 5.87 -2.01 -7.65
N VAL A 64 4.94 -2.87 -7.23
CA VAL A 64 5.26 -4.11 -6.53
C VAL A 64 6.12 -5.04 -7.40
N ASN A 65 5.76 -5.22 -8.67
CA ASN A 65 6.51 -6.05 -9.62
C ASN A 65 7.92 -5.49 -9.87
N GLN A 66 8.07 -4.15 -9.94
CA GLN A 66 9.39 -3.52 -10.03
C GLN A 66 10.25 -3.82 -8.78
N LEU A 67 9.67 -3.77 -7.59
CA LEU A 67 10.39 -4.13 -6.36
C LEU A 67 10.81 -5.61 -6.35
N LEU A 68 9.89 -6.51 -6.70
CA LEU A 68 10.17 -7.95 -6.73
C LEU A 68 11.25 -8.29 -7.76
N SER A 69 11.22 -7.65 -8.93
CA SER A 69 12.23 -7.82 -9.97
C SER A 69 13.61 -7.34 -9.51
N LYS A 70 13.68 -6.19 -8.85
CA LYS A 70 14.96 -5.60 -8.39
C LYS A 70 15.49 -6.26 -7.11
N TYR A 71 14.60 -6.74 -6.25
CA TYR A 71 14.93 -7.27 -4.92
C TYR A 71 14.23 -8.61 -4.63
N PRO A 72 14.63 -9.70 -5.30
CA PRO A 72 13.91 -10.98 -5.24
C PRO A 72 13.94 -11.67 -3.87
N LYS A 73 14.79 -11.23 -2.94
CA LYS A 73 14.90 -11.78 -1.58
C LYS A 73 13.93 -11.14 -0.58
N ILE A 74 13.27 -10.04 -0.94
CA ILE A 74 12.36 -9.31 -0.06
C ILE A 74 10.96 -9.89 -0.19
N LYS A 75 10.32 -10.18 0.95
CA LYS A 75 8.92 -10.57 0.99
C LYS A 75 8.04 -9.32 0.90
N ILE A 76 7.26 -9.21 -0.17
CA ILE A 76 6.33 -8.08 -0.36
C ILE A 76 4.91 -8.60 -0.31
N ASN A 77 4.07 -7.97 0.50
CA ASN A 77 2.67 -8.33 0.66
C ASN A 77 1.81 -7.09 0.46
N LYS A 78 1.03 -7.07 -0.63
CA LYS A 78 0.07 -6.02 -0.92
C LYS A 78 -1.35 -6.53 -0.65
N ILE A 79 -2.13 -5.77 0.12
CA ILE A 79 -3.54 -6.06 0.44
C ILE A 79 -4.35 -4.82 0.09
N GLU A 80 -5.41 -4.98 -0.69
CA GLU A 80 -6.44 -3.97 -0.89
C GLU A 80 -7.74 -4.55 -0.34
N VAL A 81 -8.29 -3.90 0.68
CA VAL A 81 -9.64 -4.20 1.17
C VAL A 81 -10.58 -3.38 0.31
N ASP A 82 -11.38 -4.07 -0.49
CA ASP A 82 -12.42 -3.41 -1.25
C ASP A 82 -13.52 -2.96 -0.27
N LEU A 83 -13.65 -1.65 -0.11
CA LEU A 83 -14.73 -1.05 0.70
C LEU A 83 -15.98 -0.80 -0.16
N GLN A 84 -15.96 -1.12 -1.46
CA GLN A 84 -17.12 -0.89 -2.35
C GLN A 84 -18.25 -1.92 -2.17
N ASN A 85 -18.11 -2.91 -1.29
CA ASN A 85 -19.16 -3.91 -1.08
C ASN A 85 -20.45 -3.36 -0.44
N GLU A 86 -20.47 -2.16 0.16
CA GLU A 86 -21.74 -1.56 0.62
C GLU A 86 -22.52 -0.90 -0.54
N ASP A 87 -21.82 -0.28 -1.50
CA ASP A 87 -22.45 0.37 -2.65
C ASP A 87 -22.94 -0.64 -3.71
N ASP A 88 -22.30 -1.81 -3.78
CA ASP A 88 -22.64 -2.88 -4.72
C ASP A 88 -23.94 -3.59 -4.35
N ILE A 89 -24.20 -3.80 -3.05
CA ILE A 89 -25.48 -4.35 -2.57
C ILE A 89 -26.62 -3.36 -2.83
N ALA A 90 -26.41 -2.07 -2.57
CA ALA A 90 -27.42 -1.05 -2.81
C ALA A 90 -27.75 -0.90 -4.30
N SER A 91 -26.75 -1.02 -5.17
CA SER A 91 -26.93 -0.96 -6.62
C SER A 91 -27.65 -2.21 -7.16
N GLN A 92 -27.31 -3.41 -6.67
CA GLN A 92 -27.99 -4.65 -7.04
C GLN A 92 -29.47 -4.67 -6.61
N ILE A 93 -29.78 -4.17 -5.41
CA ILE A 93 -31.17 -4.05 -4.93
C ILE A 93 -31.98 -3.08 -5.80
N ILE A 94 -31.34 -2.00 -6.28
CA ILE A 94 -32.02 -1.04 -7.17
C ILE A 94 -32.37 -1.69 -8.50
N GLU A 95 -31.44 -2.42 -9.14
CA GLU A 95 -31.70 -3.11 -10.41
C GLU A 95 -32.82 -4.16 -10.26
N ASP A 96 -32.81 -4.95 -9.19
CA ASP A 96 -33.85 -5.97 -8.94
C ASP A 96 -35.25 -5.38 -8.72
N ILE A 97 -35.37 -4.09 -8.35
CA ILE A 97 -36.67 -3.39 -8.18
C ILE A 97 -37.21 -2.87 -9.53
N PHE A 98 -36.35 -2.63 -10.53
CA PHE A 98 -36.73 -2.03 -11.81
C PHE A 98 -36.91 -3.04 -12.96
N ASP A 99 -36.68 -4.34 -12.72
CA ASP A 99 -36.83 -5.41 -13.72
C ASP A 99 -38.15 -6.22 -13.61
N GLU A 100 -39.16 -5.74 -12.86
CA GLU A 100 -40.55 -6.23 -13.00
C GLU A 100 -41.36 -5.35 -13.97
N ASP A 101 -41.24 -5.62 -15.28
CA ASP A 101 -42.26 -5.37 -16.32
C ASP A 101 -42.12 -6.36 -17.49
#